data_AF-A0A4P2PWU0-F1
#
_entry.id   AF-A0A4P2PWU0-F1
#
_cell.length_a   1.000
_cell.length_b   1.000
_cell.length_c   1.000
_cell.angle_alpha   90.00
_cell.angle_beta   90.00
_cell.angle_gamma   90.00
#
_symmetry.space_group_name_H-M   'P 1'
#
loop_
_entity.id
_entity.type
_entity.pdbx_description
1 polymer ?
#
loop_
_entity_poly.entity_id
_entity_poly.type
_entity_poly.pdbx_seq_one_letter_code
_entity_poly.pdbx_strand_id
1 'polypeptide(L)'
;MQENVGTLDRTARFVAGPLLMGLGATALGGLRGRPRGLLALVAGALVAESAVTRVCPVNRLLGIDTRGEARAGLLAPRGLASRIARALGR
;
A
#
# COMPACT_ATOMS: atom_id res chain seq x y z
N MET A 1 -9.62 -7.16 -13.23
CA MET A 1 -8.50 -6.19 -13.21
C MET A 1 -7.24 -6.92 -12.80
N GLN A 2 -6.10 -6.60 -13.41
CA GLN A 2 -4.82 -7.11 -12.92
C GLN A 2 -4.44 -6.33 -11.68
N GLU A 3 -4.32 -7.08 -10.62
CA GLU A 3 -3.98 -6.64 -9.28
C GLU A 3 -2.50 -6.15 -9.31
N ASN A 4 -2.12 -5.10 -8.57
CA ASN A 4 -0.78 -4.45 -8.67
C ASN A 4 -0.26 -3.83 -7.35
N VAL A 5 -0.99 -4.05 -6.25
CA VAL A 5 -0.63 -3.58 -4.92
C VAL A 5 -0.05 -4.72 -4.10
N GLY A 6 1.16 -4.55 -3.57
CA GLY A 6 1.81 -5.51 -2.66
C GLY A 6 1.37 -5.36 -1.20
N THR A 7 1.82 -6.28 -0.35
CA THR A 7 1.37 -6.38 1.06
C THR A 7 1.69 -5.14 1.90
N LEU A 8 2.91 -4.59 1.79
CA LEU A 8 3.31 -3.40 2.55
C LEU A 8 2.45 -2.19 2.15
N ASP A 9 2.34 -1.97 0.85
CA ASP A 9 1.56 -0.90 0.25
C ASP A 9 0.05 -1.06 0.56
N ARG A 10 -0.45 -2.30 0.64
CA ARG A 10 -1.80 -2.62 1.07
C ARG A 10 -2.04 -2.23 2.54
N THR A 11 -1.16 -2.62 3.44
CA THR A 11 -1.28 -2.29 4.87
C THR A 11 -1.21 -0.79 5.09
N ALA A 12 -0.29 -0.09 4.41
CA ALA A 12 -0.19 1.36 4.47
C ALA A 12 -1.50 2.03 4.06
N ARG A 13 -2.12 1.61 2.95
CA ARG A 13 -3.42 2.14 2.51
C ARG A 13 -4.58 1.78 3.43
N PHE A 14 -4.56 0.59 4.02
CA PHE A 14 -5.58 0.16 4.99
C PHE A 14 -5.56 1.01 6.27
N VAL A 15 -4.41 1.57 6.64
CA VAL A 15 -4.29 2.49 7.78
C VAL A 15 -4.52 3.93 7.35
N ALA A 16 -3.85 4.39 6.29
CA ALA A 16 -3.90 5.77 5.84
C ALA A 16 -5.28 6.19 5.32
N GLY A 17 -5.99 5.32 4.61
CA GLY A 17 -7.33 5.60 4.07
C GLY A 17 -8.34 5.95 5.18
N PRO A 18 -8.61 5.05 6.14
CA PRO A 18 -9.52 5.32 7.26
C PRO A 18 -9.09 6.50 8.14
N LEU A 19 -7.79 6.68 8.39
CA LEU A 19 -7.29 7.85 9.12
C LEU A 19 -7.64 9.15 8.39
N LEU A 20 -7.40 9.20 7.08
CA LEU A 20 -7.72 10.36 6.27
C LEU A 20 -9.23 10.63 6.21
N MET A 21 -10.05 9.57 6.16
CA MET A 21 -11.50 9.70 6.25
C MET A 21 -11.94 10.25 7.62
N GLY A 22 -11.36 9.77 8.72
CA GLY A 22 -11.63 10.26 10.06
C GLY A 22 -11.30 11.76 10.19
N LEU A 23 -10.11 12.16 9.73
CA LEU A 23 -9.73 13.58 9.69
C LEU A 23 -10.67 14.39 8.78
N GLY A 24 -11.02 13.86 7.60
CA GLY A 24 -11.96 14.49 6.68
C GLY A 24 -13.34 14.70 7.30
N ALA A 25 -13.85 13.73 8.05
CA ALA A 25 -15.12 13.83 8.77
C ALA A 25 -15.09 14.95 9.82
N THR A 26 -14.02 15.07 10.60
CA THR A 26 -13.85 16.20 11.55
C THR A 26 -13.75 17.55 10.82
N ALA A 27 -13.08 17.58 9.66
CA ALA A 27 -12.90 18.79 8.87
C ALA A 27 -14.13 19.17 8.02
N LEU A 28 -15.08 18.25 7.81
CA LEU A 28 -16.28 18.44 6.98
C LEU A 28 -17.20 19.52 7.57
N GLY A 29 -17.21 19.69 8.89
CA GLY A 29 -18.03 20.72 9.54
C GLY A 29 -19.54 20.42 9.51
N GLY A 30 -19.90 19.13 9.52
CA GLY A 30 -21.28 18.65 9.55
C GLY A 30 -22.05 18.92 8.25
N LEU A 31 -23.34 19.23 8.35
CA LEU A 31 -24.26 19.41 7.21
C LEU A 31 -23.88 20.58 6.29
N ARG A 32 -23.04 21.52 6.76
CA ARG A 32 -22.56 22.64 5.93
C ARG A 32 -21.54 22.22 4.88
N GLY A 33 -20.91 21.04 5.01
CA GLY A 33 -20.03 20.44 4.00
C GLY A 33 -18.88 21.35 3.55
N ARG A 34 -17.74 21.28 4.23
CA ARG A 34 -16.53 22.01 3.81
C ARG A 34 -15.80 21.25 2.71
N PRO A 35 -15.38 21.92 1.62
CA PRO A 35 -14.76 21.26 0.46
C PRO A 35 -13.51 20.47 0.86
N ARG A 36 -12.69 21.02 1.76
CA ARG A 36 -11.51 20.33 2.31
C ARG A 36 -11.84 19.00 3.00
N GLY A 37 -12.92 18.95 3.77
CA GLY A 37 -13.34 17.73 4.46
C GLY A 37 -13.91 16.70 3.49
N LEU A 38 -14.68 17.16 2.50
CA LEU A 38 -15.21 16.32 1.45
C LEU A 38 -14.10 15.70 0.60
N LEU A 39 -13.11 16.51 0.18
CA LEU A 39 -11.95 16.03 -0.57
C LEU A 39 -11.16 14.99 0.22
N ALA A 40 -10.93 15.22 1.51
CA ALA A 40 -10.24 14.26 2.38
C ALA A 40 -11.03 12.95 2.51
N LEU A 41 -12.36 13.00 2.64
CA LEU A 41 -13.21 11.81 2.68
C LEU A 41 -13.13 11.01 1.38
N VAL A 42 -13.27 11.67 0.23
CA VAL A 42 -13.18 11.01 -1.09
C VAL A 42 -11.80 10.41 -1.31
N ALA A 43 -10.74 11.16 -1.04
CA ALA A 43 -9.37 10.68 -1.17
C ALA A 43 -9.12 9.47 -0.25
N GLY A 44 -9.54 9.55 1.01
CA GLY A 44 -9.41 8.45 1.97
C GLY A 44 -10.18 7.19 1.54
N ALA A 45 -11.39 7.37 0.99
CA ALA A 45 -12.19 6.27 0.45
C ALA A 45 -11.50 5.55 -0.72
N LEU A 46 -10.99 6.31 -1.70
CA LEU A 46 -10.29 5.75 -2.87
C LEU A 46 -9.00 5.01 -2.47
N VAL A 47 -8.28 5.54 -1.49
CA VAL A 47 -7.10 4.89 -0.91
C VAL A 47 -7.47 3.58 -0.22
N ALA A 48 -8.52 3.59 0.61
CA ALA A 48 -9.00 2.40 1.30
C ALA A 48 -9.52 1.33 0.32
N GLU A 49 -10.28 1.74 -0.71
CA GLU A 49 -10.77 0.84 -1.76
C GLU A 49 -9.61 0.14 -2.48
N SER A 50 -8.55 0.88 -2.82
CA SER A 50 -7.32 0.32 -3.43
C SER A 50 -6.65 -0.73 -2.54
N ALA A 51 -6.81 -0.66 -1.21
CA ALA A 51 -6.31 -1.68 -0.28
C ALA A 51 -7.17 -2.95 -0.30
N VAL A 52 -8.48 -2.81 -0.52
CA VAL A 52 -9.43 -3.94 -0.60
C VAL A 52 -9.29 -4.65 -1.94
N THR A 53 -9.36 -3.92 -3.05
CA THR A 53 -9.31 -4.46 -4.40
C THR A 53 -7.90 -4.84 -4.84
N ARG A 54 -6.87 -4.34 -4.15
CA ARG A 54 -5.44 -4.49 -4.50
C ARG A 54 -5.11 -4.01 -5.92
N VAL A 55 -5.93 -3.09 -6.45
CA VAL A 55 -5.73 -2.44 -7.74
C VAL A 55 -5.68 -0.94 -7.49
N CYS A 56 -4.59 -0.29 -7.89
CA CYS A 56 -4.49 1.16 -7.92
C CYS A 56 -4.39 1.63 -9.39
N PRO A 57 -5.41 2.34 -9.91
CA PRO A 57 -5.39 2.87 -11.27
C PRO A 57 -4.23 3.83 -11.54
N VAL A 58 -3.85 4.62 -10.54
CA VAL A 58 -2.71 5.55 -10.62
C VAL A 58 -1.40 4.78 -10.75
N ASN A 59 -1.16 3.76 -9.92
CA ASN A 59 0.01 2.89 -10.09
C ASN A 59 0.04 2.25 -11.48
N ARG A 60 -1.12 1.79 -11.99
CA ARG A 60 -1.22 1.21 -13.33
C ARG A 60 -0.88 2.21 -14.42
N LEU A 61 -1.38 3.45 -14.32
CA LEU A 61 -1.10 4.53 -15.25
C LEU A 61 0.40 4.90 -15.25
N LEU A 62 1.05 4.78 -14.09
CA LEU A 62 2.48 5.02 -13.91
C LEU A 62 3.36 3.79 -14.18
N GLY A 63 2.78 2.62 -14.52
CA GLY A 63 3.53 1.38 -14.73
C GLY A 63 4.16 0.79 -13.45
N ILE A 64 3.68 1.18 -12.27
CA ILE A 64 4.18 0.74 -10.97
C ILE A 64 3.46 -0.54 -10.51
N ASP A 65 4.23 -1.53 -10.10
CA ASP A 65 3.75 -2.72 -9.40
C ASP A 65 4.51 -2.86 -8.06
N THR A 66 3.79 -2.83 -6.94
CA THR A 66 4.39 -2.86 -5.60
C THR A 66 4.42 -4.26 -4.97
N ARG A 67 4.16 -5.31 -5.76
CA ARG A 67 4.06 -6.70 -5.27
C ARG A 67 5.40 -7.39 -5.00
N GLY A 68 6.52 -6.74 -5.25
CA GLY A 68 7.86 -7.17 -4.84
C GLY A 68 8.46 -6.20 -3.84
N GLU A 69 9.34 -6.69 -2.96
CA GLU A 69 10.22 -5.94 -2.04
C GLU A 69 9.77 -5.73 -0.58
N ALA A 70 8.88 -6.57 -0.01
CA ALA A 70 8.80 -6.70 1.46
C ALA A 70 9.94 -7.58 2.05
N ARG A 71 10.92 -8.00 1.23
CA ARG A 71 12.04 -8.87 1.62
C ARG A 71 13.44 -8.26 1.43
N ALA A 72 13.55 -6.97 1.13
CA ALA A 72 14.87 -6.31 1.05
C ALA A 72 15.40 -5.78 2.39
N GLY A 73 14.54 -5.63 3.41
CA GLY A 73 14.92 -5.06 4.72
C GLY A 73 15.25 -6.06 5.84
N LEU A 74 14.97 -7.35 5.67
CA LEU A 74 15.25 -8.38 6.68
C LEU A 74 16.03 -9.54 6.05
N LEU A 75 17.34 -9.37 5.99
CA LEU A 75 18.36 -10.40 6.24
C LEU A 75 17.92 -11.87 6.00
N ALA A 76 18.01 -12.34 4.75
CA ALA A 76 18.33 -13.75 4.48
C ALA A 76 18.91 -13.87 3.06
N PRO A 77 20.25 -13.92 2.91
CA PRO A 77 20.85 -14.23 1.62
C PRO A 77 20.47 -15.67 1.24
N ARG A 78 19.44 -15.81 0.39
CA ARG A 78 19.05 -17.08 -0.25
C ARG A 78 20.19 -17.74 -1.04
N GLY A 79 21.29 -17.02 -1.27
CA GLY A 79 22.51 -17.51 -1.90
C GLY A 79 23.60 -17.98 -0.93
N LEU A 80 23.55 -17.71 0.38
CA LEU A 80 24.65 -18.08 1.28
C LEU A 80 24.61 -19.57 1.64
N ALA A 81 23.45 -20.12 1.97
CA ALA A 81 23.29 -21.54 2.28
C ALA A 81 23.68 -22.44 1.09
N SER A 82 23.35 -22.04 -0.14
CA SER A 82 23.70 -22.77 -1.37
C SER A 82 25.14 -22.54 -1.84
N ARG A 83 25.83 -21.49 -1.35
CA ARG A 83 27.27 -21.28 -1.57
C ARG A 83 28.10 -22.05 -0.54
N ILE A 84 27.65 -22.11 0.72
CA ILE A 84 28.29 -22.91 1.78
C ILE A 84 28.17 -24.41 1.48
N ALA A 85 27.01 -24.90 1.06
CA ALA A 85 26.84 -26.31 0.66
C ALA A 85 27.73 -26.73 -0.53
N ARG A 86 28.07 -25.80 -1.42
CA ARG A 86 29.04 -26.04 -2.51
C ARG A 86 30.50 -25.91 -2.07
N ALA A 87 30.80 -25.03 -1.11
CA ALA A 87 32.14 -24.88 -0.55
C ALA A 87 32.51 -26.04 0.40
N LEU A 88 31.53 -26.62 1.09
CA LEU A 88 31.65 -27.82 1.94
C LEU A 88 31.50 -29.12 1.13
N GLY A 89 31.74 -29.08 -0.19
CA GLY A 89 31.90 -30.27 -1.03
C GLY A 89 33.20 -31.04 -0.74
N ARG A 90 33.47 -31.31 0.54
CA ARG A 90 34.43 -32.26 1.11
C ARG A 90 33.85 -32.82 2.39
#